data_AF-A0A367WW68-F1
#
_entry.id   AF-A0A367WW68-F1
#
_cell.length_a   1.000
_cell.length_b   1.000
_cell.length_c   1.000
_cell.angle_alpha   90.00
_cell.angle_beta   90.00
_cell.angle_gamma   90.00
#
_symmetry.space_group_name_H-M   'P 1'
#
loop_
_entity.id
_entity.type
_entity.pdbx_description
1 polymer ?
#
loop_
_entity_poly.entity_id
_entity_poly.type
_entity_poly.pdbx_seq_one_letter_code
_entity_poly.pdbx_strand_id
1 'polypeptide(L)'
;MTAVIRRLDETHLDAVIALHHDVIADMPAGTVASETDAFFQSHMNDCGQIFGALSDGDLIAYSVLGLPRIGDPNFGIDHHLSAGDLQQVAHIDGVAVRKDHRGSKWQQRMVIHRLEAARACGRAIALSTAAPGNVPSVINLLAAGMRICGVKEKFGGVRYLFRCDLTGDKPAKLQESLHMDDWSPVSDVTSGKNMIADGMVGAGYRQGQAGNSGPDIGWMRRERV
;
A
#
# COMPACT_ATOMS: atom_id res chain seq x y z
N MET A 1 19.82 11.60 -15.24
CA MET A 1 19.02 12.58 -14.47
C MET A 1 18.22 11.83 -13.41
N THR A 2 17.92 12.44 -12.26
CA THR A 2 17.21 11.77 -11.16
C THR A 2 15.71 12.03 -11.30
N ALA A 3 14.91 10.99 -11.53
CA ALA A 3 13.45 11.14 -11.55
C ALA A 3 12.92 11.64 -10.19
N VAL A 4 11.93 12.52 -10.24
CA VAL A 4 11.29 13.14 -9.07
C VAL A 4 9.81 12.75 -9.06
N ILE A 5 9.25 12.53 -7.86
CA ILE A 5 7.82 12.27 -7.69
C ILE A 5 7.09 13.62 -7.68
N ARG A 6 6.05 13.76 -8.51
CA ARG A 6 5.19 14.95 -8.55
C ARG A 6 3.73 14.56 -8.67
N ARG A 7 2.82 15.46 -8.26
CA ARG A 7 1.39 15.32 -8.53
C ARG A 7 1.15 15.42 -10.03
N LEU A 8 0.36 14.50 -10.57
CA LEU A 8 -0.09 14.50 -11.96
C LEU A 8 -1.43 15.21 -12.08
N ASP A 9 -1.72 15.65 -13.30
CA ASP A 9 -2.98 16.25 -13.71
C ASP A 9 -3.57 15.46 -14.88
N GLU A 10 -4.72 15.90 -15.35
CA GLU A 10 -5.48 15.32 -16.46
C GLU A 10 -4.68 15.17 -17.77
N THR A 11 -3.65 15.98 -18.02
CA THR A 11 -2.79 15.83 -19.20
C THR A 11 -1.94 14.56 -19.16
N HIS A 12 -1.85 13.91 -18.00
CA HIS A 12 -1.10 12.66 -17.79
C HIS A 12 -2.02 11.43 -17.73
N LEU A 13 -3.35 11.58 -17.85
CA LEU A 13 -4.31 10.49 -17.64
C LEU A 13 -4.06 9.30 -18.57
N ASP A 14 -3.87 9.55 -19.86
CA ASP A 14 -3.62 8.52 -20.86
C ASP A 14 -2.33 7.74 -20.55
N ALA A 15 -1.28 8.43 -20.10
CA ALA A 15 -0.01 7.79 -19.73
C ALA A 15 -0.15 6.91 -18.48
N VAL A 16 -0.96 7.34 -17.51
CA VAL A 16 -1.25 6.55 -16.29
C VAL A 16 -2.03 5.28 -16.65
N ILE A 17 -3.08 5.40 -17.47
CA ILE A 17 -3.91 4.27 -17.91
C ILE A 17 -3.07 3.29 -18.73
N ALA A 18 -2.27 3.78 -19.69
CA ALA A 18 -1.38 2.94 -20.49
C ALA A 18 -0.40 2.16 -19.61
N LEU A 19 0.28 2.84 -18.69
CA LEU A 19 1.22 2.19 -17.77
C LEU A 19 0.52 1.19 -16.83
N HIS A 20 -0.70 1.48 -16.38
CA HIS A 20 -1.49 0.54 -15.59
C HIS A 20 -1.75 -0.75 -16.36
N HIS A 21 -2.33 -0.63 -17.57
CA HIS A 21 -2.64 -1.77 -18.43
C HIS A 21 -1.40 -2.60 -18.78
N ASP A 22 -0.29 -1.94 -19.13
CA ASP A 22 0.98 -2.60 -19.43
C ASP A 22 1.53 -3.40 -18.24
N VAL A 23 1.37 -2.90 -17.02
CA VAL A 23 1.87 -3.57 -15.82
C VAL A 23 0.96 -4.72 -15.38
N ILE A 24 -0.36 -4.56 -15.46
CA ILE A 24 -1.30 -5.59 -15.01
C ILE A 24 -1.43 -6.75 -16.01
N ALA A 25 -1.14 -6.53 -17.30
CA ALA A 25 -1.27 -7.56 -18.35
C ALA A 25 -0.45 -8.84 -18.06
N ASP A 26 0.68 -8.73 -17.35
CA ASP A 26 1.50 -9.87 -16.98
C ASP A 26 1.27 -10.38 -15.55
N MET A 27 0.31 -9.79 -14.82
CA MET A 27 0.07 -10.18 -13.43
C MET A 27 -0.95 -11.32 -13.35
N PRO A 28 -0.72 -12.34 -12.50
CA PRO A 28 -1.72 -13.38 -12.26
C PRO A 28 -3.02 -12.77 -11.72
N ALA A 29 -4.15 -13.31 -12.20
CA ALA A 29 -5.48 -12.88 -11.77
C ALA A 29 -5.59 -12.84 -10.24
N GLY A 30 -6.17 -11.75 -9.72
CA GLY A 30 -6.38 -11.55 -8.29
C GLY A 30 -5.13 -11.11 -7.49
N THR A 31 -3.99 -10.83 -8.14
CA THR A 31 -2.77 -10.31 -7.48
C THR A 31 -2.85 -8.81 -7.20
N VAL A 32 -3.54 -8.07 -8.06
CA VAL A 32 -3.84 -6.64 -7.95
C VAL A 32 -5.33 -6.41 -8.09
N ALA A 33 -5.82 -5.27 -7.62
CA ALA A 33 -7.17 -4.83 -7.96
C ALA A 33 -7.23 -4.41 -9.43
N SER A 34 -8.35 -4.71 -10.09
CA SER A 34 -8.63 -4.28 -11.46
C SER A 34 -9.20 -2.87 -11.43
N GLU A 35 -8.33 -1.87 -11.37
CA GLU A 35 -8.74 -0.47 -11.46
C GLU A 35 -9.26 -0.17 -12.88
N THR A 36 -10.22 0.74 -12.98
CA THR A 36 -10.83 1.14 -14.24
C THR A 36 -10.29 2.50 -14.70
N ASP A 37 -10.45 2.82 -15.99
CA ASP A 37 -10.10 4.15 -16.50
C ASP A 37 -10.84 5.27 -15.74
N ALA A 38 -12.12 5.03 -15.40
CA ALA A 38 -12.94 5.93 -14.60
C ALA A 38 -12.41 6.11 -13.17
N PHE A 39 -11.78 5.07 -12.59
CA PHE A 39 -11.12 5.18 -11.29
C PHE A 39 -9.99 6.21 -11.34
N PHE A 40 -9.13 6.16 -12.36
CA PHE A 40 -8.02 7.12 -12.49
C PHE A 40 -8.52 8.54 -12.72
N GLN A 41 -9.51 8.71 -13.60
CA GLN A 41 -10.12 10.02 -13.85
C GLN A 41 -10.73 10.62 -12.57
N SER A 42 -11.50 9.82 -11.82
CA SER A 42 -12.11 10.26 -10.56
C SER A 42 -11.06 10.63 -9.51
N HIS A 43 -9.94 9.91 -9.43
CA HIS A 43 -8.87 10.20 -8.47
C HIS A 43 -8.01 11.41 -8.85
N MET A 44 -7.97 11.81 -10.12
CA MET A 44 -7.30 13.07 -10.51
C MET A 44 -8.14 14.30 -10.16
N ASN A 45 -9.47 14.18 -10.31
CA ASN A 45 -10.38 15.33 -10.28
C ASN A 45 -11.16 15.47 -8.97
N ASP A 46 -11.61 14.36 -8.39
CA ASP A 46 -12.69 14.36 -7.41
C ASP A 46 -12.27 13.77 -6.06
N CYS A 47 -11.84 12.52 -6.05
CA CYS A 47 -11.77 11.71 -4.84
C CYS A 47 -10.35 11.34 -4.42
N GLY A 48 -9.34 12.06 -4.90
CA GLY A 48 -7.96 11.73 -4.57
C GLY A 48 -6.90 12.61 -5.20
N GLN A 49 -5.71 12.01 -5.34
CA GLN A 49 -4.57 12.54 -6.07
C GLN A 49 -3.84 11.38 -6.74
N ILE A 50 -3.24 11.63 -7.91
CA ILE A 50 -2.31 10.69 -8.54
C ILE A 50 -0.92 11.34 -8.56
N PHE A 51 0.09 10.57 -8.20
CA PHE A 51 1.49 10.97 -8.24
C PHE A 51 2.23 10.13 -9.27
N GLY A 52 3.18 10.75 -9.98
CA GLY A 52 4.02 10.09 -10.95
C GLY A 52 5.49 10.36 -10.71
N ALA A 53 6.33 9.37 -10.99
CA ALA A 53 7.75 9.58 -11.20
C ALA A 53 7.99 9.71 -12.70
N LEU A 54 8.68 10.77 -13.12
CA LEU A 54 9.00 10.99 -14.52
C LEU A 54 10.51 11.03 -14.74
N SER A 55 10.96 10.40 -15.83
CA SER A 55 12.32 10.50 -16.36
C SER A 55 12.25 11.03 -17.78
N ASP A 56 12.89 12.17 -18.06
CA ASP A 56 12.91 12.80 -19.39
C ASP A 56 11.52 13.05 -20.01
N GLY A 57 10.51 13.27 -19.17
CA GLY A 57 9.11 13.47 -19.58
C GLY A 57 8.28 12.18 -19.61
N ASP A 58 8.93 11.02 -19.57
CA ASP A 58 8.24 9.73 -19.57
C ASP A 58 7.82 9.31 -18.17
N LEU A 59 6.57 8.85 -18.04
CA LEU A 59 6.06 8.27 -16.80
C LEU A 59 6.68 6.89 -16.56
N ILE A 60 7.51 6.77 -15.51
CA ILE A 60 8.17 5.50 -15.14
C ILE A 60 7.42 4.75 -14.06
N ALA A 61 6.58 5.45 -13.28
CA ALA A 61 5.75 4.87 -12.24
C ALA A 61 4.62 5.84 -11.88
N TYR A 62 3.50 5.31 -11.40
CA TYR A 62 2.45 6.11 -10.78
C TYR A 62 2.01 5.49 -9.45
N SER A 63 1.38 6.31 -8.60
CA SER A 63 0.68 5.86 -7.41
C SER A 63 -0.54 6.69 -7.08
N VAL A 64 -1.59 6.09 -6.53
CA VAL A 64 -2.86 6.75 -6.21
C VAL A 64 -2.99 6.97 -4.70
N LEU A 65 -3.43 8.17 -4.33
CA LEU A 65 -3.88 8.51 -2.98
C LEU A 65 -5.39 8.75 -3.05
N GLY A 66 -6.17 7.85 -2.46
CA GLY A 66 -7.61 8.05 -2.30
C GLY A 66 -7.91 8.91 -1.07
N LEU A 67 -8.83 9.86 -1.22
CA LEU A 67 -9.29 10.79 -0.20
C LEU A 67 -10.81 10.67 -0.08
N PRO A 68 -11.33 9.53 0.44
CA PRO A 68 -12.76 9.25 0.46
C PRO A 68 -13.54 10.38 1.15
N ARG A 69 -14.66 10.74 0.53
CA ARG A 69 -15.67 11.66 1.04
C ARG A 69 -16.71 10.88 1.85
N ILE A 70 -17.62 11.61 2.49
CA ILE A 70 -18.76 10.99 3.19
C ILE A 70 -19.61 10.25 2.16
N GLY A 71 -19.87 8.97 2.40
CA GLY A 71 -20.67 8.10 1.52
C GLY A 71 -19.85 7.34 0.47
N ASP A 72 -18.58 7.71 0.25
CA ASP A 72 -17.70 6.94 -0.64
C ASP A 72 -17.35 5.58 -0.03
N PRO A 73 -17.05 4.56 -0.86
CA PRO A 73 -16.44 3.33 -0.39
C PRO A 73 -15.18 3.61 0.43
N ASN A 74 -15.06 2.99 1.60
CA ASN A 74 -13.99 3.30 2.55
C ASN A 74 -13.42 2.02 3.17
N PHE A 75 -12.09 1.87 3.16
CA PHE A 75 -11.43 0.70 3.73
C PHE A 75 -11.55 0.63 5.25
N GLY A 76 -11.86 1.74 5.92
CA GLY A 76 -12.08 1.79 7.36
C GLY A 76 -13.22 0.89 7.85
N ILE A 77 -14.17 0.53 6.97
CA ILE A 77 -15.23 -0.43 7.30
C ILE A 77 -14.65 -1.80 7.66
N ASP A 78 -13.67 -2.28 6.89
CA ASP A 78 -12.99 -3.56 7.14
C ASP A 78 -12.08 -3.49 8.40
N HIS A 79 -11.80 -2.29 8.90
CA HIS A 79 -11.11 -2.03 10.16
C HIS A 79 -12.05 -1.70 11.33
N HIS A 80 -13.37 -1.80 11.13
CA HIS A 80 -14.40 -1.48 12.13
C HIS A 80 -14.30 -0.04 12.68
N LEU A 81 -13.90 0.90 11.84
CA LEU A 81 -13.81 2.31 12.22
C LEU A 81 -15.20 2.94 12.40
N SER A 82 -15.29 3.90 13.30
CA SER A 82 -16.51 4.69 13.51
C SER A 82 -16.77 5.62 12.32
N ALA A 83 -18.02 6.09 12.16
CA ALA A 83 -18.37 7.04 11.09
C ALA A 83 -17.55 8.33 11.14
N GLY A 84 -17.13 8.78 12.33
CA GLY A 84 -16.24 9.93 12.49
C GLY A 84 -14.82 9.63 12.01
N ASP A 85 -14.29 8.45 12.33
CA ASP A 85 -12.95 8.03 11.92
C ASP A 85 -12.85 7.74 10.42
N LEU A 86 -13.94 7.32 9.77
CA LEU A 86 -13.96 7.11 8.31
C LEU A 86 -13.60 8.39 7.55
N GLN A 87 -13.98 9.56 8.06
CA GLN A 87 -13.63 10.85 7.47
C GLN A 87 -12.14 11.20 7.63
N GLN A 88 -11.40 10.44 8.44
CA GLN A 88 -9.96 10.64 8.64
C GLN A 88 -9.11 9.70 7.79
N VAL A 89 -9.75 8.84 6.98
CA VAL A 89 -9.07 7.82 6.18
C VAL A 89 -8.51 8.42 4.90
N ALA A 90 -7.28 8.02 4.57
CA ALA A 90 -6.71 8.08 3.23
C ALA A 90 -6.46 6.64 2.73
N HIS A 91 -6.69 6.38 1.45
CA HIS A 91 -6.35 5.10 0.82
C HIS A 91 -5.00 5.19 0.11
N ILE A 92 -4.11 4.26 0.41
CA ILE A 92 -2.78 4.13 -0.22
C ILE A 92 -2.86 3.09 -1.34
N ASP A 93 -3.65 3.39 -2.38
CA ASP A 93 -4.04 2.44 -3.45
C ASP A 93 -3.27 2.59 -4.76
N GLY A 94 -3.44 1.62 -5.67
CA GLY A 94 -3.04 1.71 -7.08
C GLY A 94 -1.60 2.18 -7.30
N VAL A 95 -0.66 1.25 -7.47
CA VAL A 95 0.74 1.58 -7.79
C VAL A 95 1.26 0.69 -8.91
N ALA A 96 1.92 1.30 -9.88
CA ALA A 96 2.60 0.58 -10.95
C ALA A 96 3.98 1.19 -11.19
N VAL A 97 4.95 0.31 -11.46
CA VAL A 97 6.31 0.69 -11.84
C VAL A 97 6.64 -0.03 -13.13
N ARG A 98 7.09 0.75 -14.12
CA ARG A 98 7.51 0.25 -15.43
C ARG A 98 8.58 -0.83 -15.26
N LYS A 99 8.51 -1.89 -16.07
CA LYS A 99 9.31 -3.11 -15.89
C LYS A 99 10.82 -2.85 -15.79
N ASP A 100 11.33 -1.98 -16.67
CA ASP A 100 12.74 -1.55 -16.74
C ASP A 100 13.21 -0.70 -15.54
N HIS A 101 12.29 -0.22 -14.69
CA HIS A 101 12.59 0.58 -13.50
C HIS A 101 12.31 -0.16 -12.18
N ARG A 102 11.89 -1.43 -12.23
CA ARG A 102 11.71 -2.26 -11.03
C ARG A 102 13.04 -2.49 -10.31
N GLY A 103 12.99 -2.83 -9.02
CA GLY A 103 14.18 -2.97 -8.17
C GLY A 103 14.79 -1.65 -7.68
N SER A 104 14.38 -0.49 -8.21
CA SER A 104 14.89 0.84 -7.82
C SER A 104 14.12 1.50 -6.66
N LYS A 105 13.47 0.70 -5.80
CA LYS A 105 12.66 1.14 -4.63
C LYS A 105 11.55 2.17 -4.95
N TRP A 106 11.12 2.31 -6.20
CA TRP A 106 10.09 3.28 -6.59
C TRP A 106 8.78 3.09 -5.84
N GLN A 107 8.32 1.85 -5.70
CA GLN A 107 7.08 1.55 -4.98
C GLN A 107 7.16 1.98 -3.51
N GLN A 108 8.25 1.67 -2.79
CA GLN A 108 8.45 2.13 -1.42
C GLN A 108 8.44 3.66 -1.33
N ARG A 109 9.17 4.35 -2.20
CA ARG A 109 9.21 5.82 -2.26
C ARG A 109 7.82 6.41 -2.50
N MET A 110 7.01 5.76 -3.34
CA MET A 110 5.63 6.17 -3.60
C MET A 110 4.67 5.89 -2.45
N VAL A 111 4.85 4.82 -1.69
CA VAL A 111 4.09 4.61 -0.44
C VAL A 111 4.41 5.75 0.54
N ILE A 112 5.70 6.02 0.80
CA ILE A 112 6.12 7.08 1.71
C ILE A 112 5.57 8.44 1.28
N HIS A 113 5.70 8.79 0.00
CA HIS A 113 5.17 10.04 -0.52
C HIS A 113 3.67 10.19 -0.31
N ARG A 114 2.89 9.11 -0.51
CA ARG A 114 1.44 9.13 -0.27
C ARG A 114 1.08 9.24 1.21
N LEU A 115 1.86 8.65 2.13
CA LEU A 115 1.67 8.83 3.57
C LEU A 115 1.91 10.29 3.99
N GLU A 116 2.92 10.95 3.41
CA GLU A 116 3.19 12.38 3.63
C GLU A 116 2.09 13.26 3.04
N ALA A 117 1.65 12.98 1.81
CA ALA A 117 0.56 13.70 1.18
C ALA A 117 -0.78 13.52 1.92
N ALA A 118 -1.06 12.32 2.45
CA ALA A 118 -2.23 12.07 3.29
C ALA A 118 -2.22 12.95 4.56
N ARG A 119 -1.07 13.06 5.24
CA ARG A 119 -0.89 13.97 6.38
C ARG A 119 -1.13 15.42 5.98
N ALA A 120 -0.55 15.86 4.86
CA ALA A 120 -0.72 17.22 4.35
C ALA A 120 -2.19 17.54 4.00
N CYS A 121 -2.97 16.53 3.61
CA CYS A 121 -4.41 16.64 3.39
C CYS A 121 -5.25 16.54 4.69
N GLY A 122 -4.62 16.52 5.87
CA GLY A 122 -5.29 16.48 7.16
C GLY A 122 -5.86 15.10 7.54
N ARG A 123 -5.46 14.03 6.86
CA ARG A 123 -5.91 12.66 7.19
C ARG A 123 -5.10 12.10 8.36
N ALA A 124 -5.77 11.39 9.26
CA ALA A 124 -5.16 10.80 10.46
C ALA A 124 -4.86 9.31 10.31
N ILE A 125 -5.49 8.61 9.35
CA ILE A 125 -5.40 7.16 9.19
C ILE A 125 -5.12 6.85 7.72
N ALA A 126 -4.03 6.15 7.42
CA ALA A 126 -3.75 5.62 6.09
C ALA A 126 -4.02 4.12 6.05
N LEU A 127 -4.84 3.69 5.10
CA LEU A 127 -5.23 2.28 4.91
C LEU A 127 -4.84 1.81 3.51
N SER A 128 -4.51 0.52 3.39
CA SER A 128 -4.22 -0.14 2.11
C SER A 128 -4.65 -1.60 2.18
N THR A 129 -4.75 -2.25 1.03
CA THR A 129 -4.85 -3.70 0.96
C THR A 129 -3.80 -4.28 0.01
N ALA A 130 -3.35 -5.51 0.26
CA ALA A 130 -2.51 -6.24 -0.69
C ALA A 130 -2.80 -7.73 -0.64
N ALA A 131 -2.75 -8.40 -1.80
CA ALA A 131 -2.78 -9.85 -1.85
C ALA A 131 -1.51 -10.42 -1.19
N PRO A 132 -1.59 -11.50 -0.39
CA PRO A 132 -0.38 -12.16 0.11
C PRO A 132 0.56 -12.62 -1.01
N GLY A 133 0.01 -13.03 -2.16
CA GLY A 133 0.79 -13.38 -3.36
C GLY A 133 1.46 -12.18 -4.05
N ASN A 134 1.01 -10.95 -3.76
CA ASN A 134 1.67 -9.71 -4.21
C ASN A 134 2.80 -9.35 -3.24
N VAL A 135 3.79 -10.24 -3.15
CA VAL A 135 4.93 -10.14 -2.23
C VAL A 135 5.62 -8.78 -2.33
N PRO A 136 5.90 -8.20 -3.53
CA PRO A 136 6.49 -6.87 -3.62
C PRO A 136 5.65 -5.80 -2.90
N SER A 137 4.33 -5.81 -3.05
CA SER A 137 3.47 -4.81 -2.40
C SER A 137 3.42 -4.98 -0.89
N VAL A 138 3.31 -6.21 -0.40
CA VAL A 138 3.37 -6.49 1.05
C VAL A 138 4.66 -5.93 1.66
N ILE A 139 5.80 -6.21 1.03
CA ILE A 139 7.11 -5.76 1.52
C ILE A 139 7.25 -4.24 1.44
N ASN A 140 6.84 -3.60 0.34
CA ASN A 140 6.95 -2.14 0.23
C ASN A 140 6.04 -1.40 1.21
N LEU A 141 4.85 -1.94 1.53
CA LEU A 141 3.95 -1.38 2.55
C LEU A 141 4.54 -1.54 3.96
N LEU A 142 5.03 -2.73 4.30
CA LEU A 142 5.73 -2.97 5.57
C LEU A 142 6.95 -2.06 5.69
N ALA A 143 7.81 -2.01 4.68
CA ALA A 143 9.02 -1.19 4.66
C ALA A 143 8.76 0.33 4.72
N ALA A 144 7.51 0.77 4.52
CA ALA A 144 7.10 2.17 4.66
C ALA A 144 6.47 2.48 6.03
N GLY A 145 6.48 1.53 6.97
CA GLY A 145 5.90 1.72 8.30
C GLY A 145 4.44 1.31 8.45
N MET A 146 3.80 0.76 7.41
CA MET A 146 2.43 0.26 7.53
C MET A 146 2.41 -1.12 8.21
N ARG A 147 1.32 -1.43 8.89
CA ARG A 147 1.15 -2.67 9.65
C ARG A 147 0.01 -3.51 9.10
N ILE A 148 0.20 -4.82 9.03
CA ILE A 148 -0.88 -5.77 8.75
C ILE A 148 -1.70 -5.94 10.02
N CYS A 149 -2.96 -5.50 9.99
CA CYS A 149 -3.86 -5.52 11.15
C CYS A 149 -5.05 -6.47 10.98
N GLY A 150 -5.22 -7.03 9.79
CA GLY A 150 -6.36 -7.87 9.46
C GLY A 150 -6.18 -8.61 8.14
N VAL A 151 -7.15 -9.47 7.85
CA VAL A 151 -7.20 -10.28 6.64
C VAL A 151 -8.66 -10.44 6.21
N LYS A 152 -8.95 -10.30 4.92
CA LYS A 152 -10.32 -10.31 4.37
C LYS A 152 -10.34 -10.89 2.96
N GLU A 153 -11.44 -11.56 2.58
CA GLU A 153 -11.72 -11.89 1.19
C GLU A 153 -12.22 -10.63 0.46
N LYS A 154 -11.51 -10.18 -0.57
CA LYS A 154 -11.83 -8.99 -1.36
C LYS A 154 -11.15 -9.02 -2.73
N PHE A 155 -11.79 -8.44 -3.74
CA PHE A 155 -11.24 -8.38 -5.11
C PHE A 155 -10.87 -9.76 -5.69
N GLY A 156 -11.69 -10.77 -5.41
CA GLY A 156 -11.47 -12.13 -5.94
C GLY A 156 -10.46 -12.99 -5.17
N GLY A 157 -10.00 -12.58 -3.98
CA GLY A 157 -9.21 -13.44 -3.11
C GLY A 157 -8.82 -12.81 -1.78
N VAL A 158 -7.87 -13.43 -1.07
CA VAL A 158 -7.42 -12.94 0.24
C VAL A 158 -6.64 -11.63 0.08
N ARG A 159 -6.88 -10.69 1.01
CA ARG A 159 -6.14 -9.45 1.19
C ARG A 159 -5.71 -9.30 2.64
N TYR A 160 -4.45 -8.92 2.84
CA TYR A 160 -4.01 -8.31 4.08
C TYR A 160 -4.51 -6.87 4.13
N LEU A 161 -4.99 -6.46 5.31
CA LEU A 161 -5.46 -5.12 5.61
C LEU A 161 -4.35 -4.34 6.31
N PHE A 162 -3.86 -3.29 5.67
CA PHE A 162 -2.75 -2.49 6.16
C PHE A 162 -3.24 -1.19 6.79
N ARG A 163 -2.59 -0.78 7.89
CA ARG A 163 -2.87 0.49 8.58
C ARG A 163 -1.58 1.21 8.96
N CYS A 164 -1.59 2.53 8.83
CA CYS A 164 -0.63 3.44 9.41
C CYS A 164 -1.40 4.58 10.08
N ASP A 165 -1.18 4.78 11.37
CA ASP A 165 -1.71 5.94 12.09
C ASP A 165 -0.78 7.12 11.83
N LEU A 166 -1.33 8.20 11.29
CA LEU A 166 -0.58 9.36 10.82
C LEU A 166 -0.45 10.45 11.89
N THR A 167 -1.12 10.29 13.03
CA THR A 167 -1.11 11.22 14.15
C THR A 167 0.12 11.07 15.03
N GLY A 168 0.81 12.19 15.30
CA GLY A 168 2.02 12.27 16.12
C GLY A 168 3.28 12.64 15.33
N ASP A 169 4.24 13.28 16.00
CA ASP A 169 5.48 13.82 15.41
C ASP A 169 6.55 12.77 15.09
N LYS A 170 6.27 11.48 15.27
CA LYS A 170 7.29 10.44 15.12
C LYS A 170 7.35 9.94 13.68
N PRO A 171 8.41 10.24 12.92
CA PRO A 171 8.62 9.63 11.60
C PRO A 171 8.77 8.11 11.75
N ALA A 172 8.54 7.39 10.65
CA ALA A 172 8.55 5.92 10.51
C ALA A 172 9.90 5.21 10.80
N LYS A 173 10.78 5.79 11.64
CA LYS A 173 12.04 5.21 12.10
C LYS A 173 11.89 4.20 13.26
N LEU A 174 10.66 3.83 13.64
CA LEU A 174 10.45 2.88 14.74
C LEU A 174 10.74 1.41 14.36
N GLN A 175 10.70 1.04 13.07
CA GLN A 175 10.71 -0.38 12.68
C GLN A 175 12.01 -1.13 12.97
N GLU A 176 13.17 -0.47 12.84
CA GLU A 176 14.47 -1.15 13.04
C GLU A 176 14.74 -1.52 14.52
N SER A 177 14.01 -0.91 15.46
CA SER A 177 14.13 -1.19 16.90
C SER A 177 13.02 -2.09 17.45
N LEU A 178 12.04 -2.50 16.65
CA LEU A 178 10.94 -3.34 17.14
C LEU A 178 11.38 -4.81 17.18
N HIS A 179 11.29 -5.42 18.35
CA HIS A 179 11.48 -6.86 18.52
C HIS A 179 10.26 -7.62 18.01
N MET A 180 10.44 -8.42 16.96
CA MET A 180 9.39 -9.31 16.43
C MET A 180 9.31 -10.56 17.30
N ASP A 181 8.11 -10.95 17.71
CA ASP A 181 7.88 -12.14 18.53
C ASP A 181 7.90 -13.42 17.69
N ASP A 182 7.50 -13.31 16.41
CA ASP A 182 7.47 -14.44 15.48
C ASP A 182 7.65 -13.98 14.03
N TRP A 183 7.89 -14.93 13.13
CA TRP A 183 8.10 -14.73 11.71
C TRP A 183 7.35 -15.79 10.91
N SER A 184 6.66 -15.36 9.85
CA SER A 184 6.05 -16.30 8.90
C SER A 184 6.37 -15.89 7.46
N PRO A 185 6.50 -16.86 6.53
CA PRO A 185 6.60 -16.52 5.11
C PRO A 185 5.43 -15.66 4.66
N VAL A 186 5.69 -14.65 3.81
CA VAL A 186 4.61 -13.80 3.25
C VAL A 186 3.56 -14.65 2.51
N SER A 187 4.01 -15.72 1.86
CA SER A 187 3.16 -16.67 1.12
C SER A 187 2.34 -17.59 2.02
N ASP A 188 2.67 -17.74 3.30
CA ASP A 188 1.92 -18.58 4.23
C ASP A 188 0.75 -17.78 4.84
N VAL A 189 -0.33 -17.73 4.08
CA VAL A 189 -1.56 -17.04 4.47
C VAL A 189 -2.21 -17.67 5.70
N THR A 190 -2.08 -18.99 5.89
CA THR A 190 -2.66 -19.69 7.04
C THR A 190 -1.98 -19.25 8.33
N SER A 191 -0.64 -19.25 8.35
CA SER A 191 0.11 -18.73 9.50
C SER A 191 -0.22 -17.25 9.76
N GLY A 192 -0.27 -16.42 8.72
CA GLY A 192 -0.66 -15.01 8.86
C GLY A 192 -2.07 -14.81 9.45
N LYS A 193 -3.05 -15.63 9.03
CA LYS A 193 -4.42 -15.62 9.60
C LYS A 193 -4.40 -15.98 11.09
N ASN A 194 -3.65 -17.01 11.47
CA ASN A 194 -3.54 -17.45 12.86
C ASN A 194 -2.88 -16.38 13.74
N MET A 195 -1.77 -15.78 13.29
CA MET A 195 -1.09 -14.69 14.02
C MET A 195 -2.03 -13.50 14.27
N ILE A 196 -2.81 -13.11 13.26
CA ILE A 196 -3.81 -12.03 13.40
C ILE A 196 -4.91 -12.42 14.40
N ALA A 197 -5.41 -13.66 14.35
CA ALA A 197 -6.42 -14.17 15.27
C ALA A 197 -5.92 -14.19 16.73
N ASP A 198 -4.62 -14.47 16.91
CA ASP A 198 -3.95 -14.42 18.21
C ASP A 198 -3.63 -13.00 18.68
N GLY A 199 -4.13 -11.96 18.00
CA GLY A 199 -3.96 -10.57 18.41
C GLY A 199 -2.60 -9.96 18.04
N MET A 200 -1.90 -10.55 17.07
CA MET A 200 -0.67 -9.99 16.53
C MET A 200 -0.92 -9.04 15.35
N VAL A 201 0.09 -8.24 15.04
CA VAL A 201 0.15 -7.38 13.85
C VAL A 201 1.47 -7.65 13.11
N GLY A 202 1.41 -7.65 11.78
CA GLY A 202 2.62 -7.73 10.96
C GLY A 202 3.23 -6.33 10.88
N ALA A 203 4.45 -6.15 11.39
CA ALA A 203 5.03 -4.81 11.59
C ALA A 203 6.44 -4.66 11.01
N GLY A 204 7.03 -5.73 10.51
CA GLY A 204 8.34 -5.73 9.87
C GLY A 204 8.46 -6.81 8.81
N TYR A 205 9.60 -6.85 8.14
CA TYR A 205 9.93 -7.90 7.20
C TYR A 205 11.42 -8.23 7.25
N ARG A 206 11.78 -9.44 6.80
CA ARG A 206 13.17 -9.82 6.54
C ARG A 206 13.25 -10.57 5.22
N GLN A 207 14.40 -10.52 4.58
CA GLN A 207 14.67 -11.39 3.44
C GLN A 207 14.77 -12.83 3.93
N GLY A 208 14.27 -13.79 3.15
CA GLY A 208 14.38 -15.20 3.46
C GLY A 208 15.84 -15.65 3.58
N GLN A 209 16.08 -16.68 4.40
CA GLN A 209 17.40 -17.28 4.59
C GLN A 209 17.82 -18.08 3.32
N ALA A 210 19.12 -18.28 3.11
CA ALA A 210 19.63 -19.03 1.96
C ALA A 210 19.04 -20.46 1.92
N GLY A 211 18.35 -20.81 0.81
CA GLY A 211 17.71 -22.12 0.66
C GLY A 211 16.29 -22.14 0.06
N ASN A 212 15.78 -20.99 -0.39
CA ASN A 212 14.45 -20.81 -1.01
C ASN A 212 13.27 -20.79 -0.03
N SER A 213 13.28 -19.81 0.87
CA SER A 213 12.07 -19.24 1.46
C SER A 213 11.97 -17.79 0.97
N GLY A 214 10.78 -17.37 0.52
CA GLY A 214 10.53 -15.96 0.20
C GLY A 214 10.71 -15.05 1.42
N PRO A 215 10.47 -13.74 1.32
CA PRO A 215 10.56 -12.88 2.49
C PRO A 215 9.53 -13.28 3.56
N ASP A 216 9.85 -13.00 4.82
CA ASP A 216 8.98 -13.24 5.96
C ASP A 216 8.36 -11.93 6.46
N ILE A 217 7.16 -12.03 7.02
CA ILE A 217 6.50 -11.00 7.83
C ILE A 217 6.96 -11.19 9.27
N GLY A 218 7.41 -10.10 9.90
CA GLY A 218 7.66 -10.05 11.33
C GLY A 218 6.40 -9.67 12.07
N TRP A 219 6.05 -10.47 13.07
CA TRP A 219 4.83 -10.33 13.85
C TRP A 219 5.14 -9.84 15.27
N MET A 220 4.28 -8.98 15.80
CA MET A 220 4.33 -8.54 17.20
C MET A 220 2.96 -8.41 17.83
N ARG A 221 2.87 -8.52 19.16
CA ARG A 221 1.62 -8.22 19.90
C ARG A 221 1.13 -6.80 19.63
N ARG A 222 -0.17 -6.67 19.32
CA ARG A 222 -0.82 -5.40 18.97
C ARG A 222 -0.68 -4.32 20.05
N GLU A 223 -0.67 -4.71 21.33
CA GLU A 223 -0.53 -3.81 22.49
C GLU A 223 0.79 -3.05 22.57
N ARG A 224 1.81 -3.48 21.82
CA ARG A 224 3.14 -2.84 21.81
C ARG A 224 3.28 -1.74 20.75
N VAL A 225 2.18 -1.36 20.09
CA VAL A 225 2.20 -0.42 18.96
C VAL A 225 1.16 0.68 19.10
#